data_AF-A0A1I0EVC3-F1
#
_entry.id   AF-A0A1I0EVC3-F1
#
_cell.length_a   1.000
_cell.length_b   1.000
_cell.length_c   1.000
_cell.angle_alpha   90.00
_cell.angle_beta   90.00
_cell.angle_gamma   90.00
#
_symmetry.space_group_name_H-M   'P 1'
#
loop_
_entity.id
_entity.type
_entity.pdbx_description
1 polymer ?
#
loop_
_entity_poly.entity_id
_entity_poly.type
_entity_poly.pdbx_seq_one_letter_code
_entity_poly.pdbx_strand_id
1 'polypeptide(L)'
;MIDVELPPGPPTGALARGFAACLASVTERPVTDLPRPGEDLAHALGAWRSWLAERGSGLVPIADPVRFQWAGWWIAVVEDPADPGAVGAEVAVLAFGTPPGVVLSPQAPGLLGRATADLRIREAHAVASLDPVLHRRQAGADLRGTVEGLAVAPAAEAPMQLLGVARARAGRGFDGDRYAAGAGTFTPRAARRPGYDLTLIAAEVLDGMAAAGQVLDFAGTRRNVLTRGIDVNALVGRRFRIGDVLCEGRRLCEPCVHLDRLSGPGVLRPLIHRGGLRADVLTDGEIRLGAPVRTV
;
A
#
# COMPACT_ATOMS: atom_id res chain seq x y z
N MET A 1 10.25 0.84 -6.18
CA MET A 1 9.36 0.93 -7.36
C MET A 1 9.82 2.01 -8.32
N ILE A 2 9.96 1.66 -9.60
CA ILE A 2 10.42 2.58 -10.66
C ILE A 2 9.20 3.27 -11.29
N ASP A 3 9.30 4.58 -11.52
CA ASP A 3 8.39 5.30 -12.42
C ASP A 3 8.72 4.91 -13.85
N VAL A 4 7.78 4.23 -14.49
CA VAL A 4 7.95 3.75 -15.86
C VAL A 4 6.98 4.53 -16.73
N GLU A 5 7.53 5.51 -17.45
CA GLU A 5 6.84 6.16 -18.54
C GLU A 5 6.48 5.14 -19.64
N LEU A 6 5.49 5.46 -20.46
CA LEU A 6 5.14 4.64 -21.60
C LEU A 6 6.35 4.53 -22.55
N PRO A 7 6.87 3.33 -22.84
CA PRO A 7 7.97 3.18 -23.77
C PRO A 7 7.58 3.72 -25.16
N PRO A 8 8.51 4.36 -25.90
CA PRO A 8 8.23 4.89 -27.23
C PRO A 8 7.89 3.77 -28.22
N GLY A 9 7.03 4.06 -29.20
CA GLY A 9 6.66 3.11 -30.26
C GLY A 9 5.36 3.48 -31.00
N PRO A 10 4.97 2.68 -32.00
CA PRO A 10 3.77 2.95 -32.81
C PRO A 10 2.46 2.76 -32.01
N PRO A 11 1.35 3.42 -32.40
CA PRO A 11 0.07 3.31 -31.68
C PRO A 11 -0.46 1.87 -31.57
N THR A 12 -0.25 1.04 -32.59
CA THR A 12 -0.74 -0.35 -32.69
C THR A 12 -0.25 -1.28 -31.59
N GLY A 13 0.86 -0.95 -30.92
CA GLY A 13 1.40 -1.69 -29.76
C GLY A 13 1.33 -0.95 -28.42
N ALA A 14 0.54 0.12 -28.31
CA ALA A 14 0.50 0.96 -27.11
C ALA A 14 0.07 0.19 -25.85
N LEU A 15 -0.90 -0.71 -25.97
CA LEU A 15 -1.37 -1.55 -24.87
C LEU A 15 -0.29 -2.50 -24.36
N ALA A 16 0.40 -3.21 -25.26
CA ALA A 16 1.52 -4.08 -24.90
C ALA A 16 2.64 -3.29 -24.21
N ARG A 17 2.97 -2.08 -24.70
CA ARG A 17 3.99 -1.21 -24.04
C ARG A 17 3.55 -0.71 -22.67
N GLY A 18 2.28 -0.36 -22.49
CA GLY A 18 1.74 0.03 -21.20
C GLY A 18 1.73 -1.13 -20.20
N PHE A 19 1.39 -2.34 -20.66
CA PHE A 19 1.46 -3.54 -19.84
C PHE A 19 2.92 -3.84 -19.44
N ALA A 20 3.85 -3.73 -20.38
CA ALA A 20 5.28 -3.88 -20.11
C ALA A 20 5.77 -2.88 -19.06
N ALA A 21 5.32 -1.62 -19.12
CA ALA A 21 5.65 -0.62 -18.12
C ALA A 21 5.11 -0.97 -16.72
N CYS A 22 3.88 -1.47 -16.64
CA CYS A 22 3.31 -1.97 -15.39
C CYS A 22 4.12 -3.16 -14.85
N LEU A 23 4.45 -4.13 -15.69
CA LEU A 23 5.21 -5.32 -15.31
C LEU A 23 6.65 -4.98 -14.88
N ALA A 24 7.29 -4.03 -15.56
CA ALA A 24 8.59 -3.48 -15.19
C ALA A 24 8.55 -2.84 -13.80
N SER A 25 7.50 -2.06 -13.52
CA SER A 25 7.30 -1.42 -12.21
C SER A 25 7.13 -2.46 -11.10
N VAL A 26 6.30 -3.48 -11.32
CA VAL A 26 6.03 -4.57 -10.34
C VAL A 26 7.27 -5.41 -10.05
N THR A 27 8.08 -5.68 -11.07
CA THR A 27 9.31 -6.47 -10.93
C THR A 27 10.52 -5.63 -10.50
N GLU A 28 10.33 -4.32 -10.31
CA GLU A 28 11.37 -3.33 -10.03
C GLU A 28 12.57 -3.42 -10.99
N ARG A 29 12.27 -3.62 -12.27
CA ARG A 29 13.28 -3.75 -13.34
C ARG A 29 13.07 -2.69 -14.42
N PRO A 30 14.13 -2.25 -15.10
CA PRO A 30 14.01 -1.43 -16.29
C PRO A 30 13.11 -2.11 -17.34
N VAL A 31 12.27 -1.32 -18.02
CA VAL A 31 11.38 -1.86 -19.08
C VAL A 31 12.16 -2.47 -20.26
N THR A 32 13.42 -2.07 -20.43
CA THR A 32 14.35 -2.61 -21.42
C THR A 32 14.74 -4.06 -21.16
N ASP A 33 14.58 -4.56 -19.93
CA ASP A 33 14.92 -5.93 -19.54
C ASP A 33 13.82 -6.93 -19.87
N LEU A 34 12.61 -6.45 -20.21
CA LEU A 34 11.50 -7.31 -20.58
C LEU A 34 11.63 -7.77 -22.04
N PRO A 35 11.28 -9.03 -22.34
CA PRO A 35 11.07 -9.49 -23.70
C PRO A 35 10.13 -8.57 -24.47
N ARG A 36 10.40 -8.36 -25.77
CA ARG A 36 9.58 -7.56 -26.70
C ARG A 36 9.03 -8.46 -27.81
N PRO A 37 7.95 -9.20 -27.58
CA PRO A 37 7.55 -10.29 -28.49
C PRO A 37 6.79 -9.79 -29.72
N GLY A 38 6.30 -8.55 -29.70
CA GLY A 38 5.52 -7.95 -30.78
C GLY A 38 4.59 -6.86 -30.25
N GLU A 39 3.68 -6.39 -31.11
CA GLU A 39 2.65 -5.39 -30.76
C GLU A 39 1.40 -6.00 -30.13
N ASP A 40 1.15 -7.29 -30.37
CA ASP A 40 0.01 -8.04 -29.84
C ASP A 40 0.20 -8.40 -28.35
N LEU A 41 -0.78 -8.05 -27.53
CA LEU A 41 -0.73 -8.31 -26.09
C LEU A 41 -0.78 -9.81 -25.78
N ALA A 42 -1.61 -10.59 -26.48
CA ALA A 42 -1.76 -12.02 -26.20
C ALA A 42 -0.44 -12.78 -26.40
N HIS A 43 0.25 -12.50 -27.50
CA HIS A 43 1.61 -13.01 -27.74
C HIS A 43 2.61 -12.49 -26.70
N ALA A 44 2.53 -11.21 -26.33
CA ALA A 44 3.41 -10.62 -25.34
C ALA A 44 3.31 -11.28 -23.95
N LEU A 45 2.07 -11.56 -23.51
CA LEU A 45 1.78 -12.25 -22.25
C LEU A 45 2.43 -13.65 -22.20
N GLY A 46 2.45 -14.39 -23.31
CA GLY A 46 3.10 -15.69 -23.40
C GLY A 46 4.61 -15.63 -23.12
N ALA A 47 5.31 -14.66 -23.70
CA ALA A 47 6.74 -14.48 -23.45
C ALA A 47 7.02 -14.01 -22.02
N TRP A 48 6.21 -13.09 -21.48
CA TRP A 48 6.39 -12.62 -20.10
C TRP A 48 6.10 -13.70 -19.06
N ARG A 49 5.14 -14.60 -19.31
CA ARG A 49 4.93 -15.79 -18.46
C ARG A 49 6.19 -16.63 -18.36
N SER A 50 6.84 -16.91 -19.50
CA SER A 50 8.09 -17.69 -19.53
C SER A 50 9.24 -16.96 -18.83
N TRP A 51 9.40 -15.66 -19.11
CA TRP A 51 10.44 -14.83 -18.51
C TRP A 51 10.28 -14.65 -16.99
N LEU A 52 9.04 -14.53 -16.49
CA LEU A 52 8.74 -14.52 -15.05
C LEU A 52 9.05 -15.87 -14.41
N ALA A 53 8.74 -16.98 -15.10
CA ALA A 53 8.95 -18.33 -14.58
C ALA A 53 10.43 -18.61 -14.30
N GLU A 54 11.33 -18.16 -15.19
CA GLU A 54 12.80 -18.19 -14.97
C GLU A 54 13.25 -17.41 -13.73
N ARG A 55 12.40 -16.53 -13.20
CA ARG A 55 12.66 -15.64 -12.06
C ARG A 55 11.81 -16.00 -10.84
N GLY A 56 11.25 -17.21 -10.80
CA GLY A 56 10.48 -17.69 -9.66
C GLY A 56 9.13 -17.00 -9.48
N SER A 57 8.59 -16.35 -10.51
CA SER A 57 7.29 -15.68 -10.48
C SER A 57 6.38 -16.13 -11.61
N GLY A 58 5.09 -15.88 -11.50
CA GLY A 58 4.08 -16.18 -12.51
C GLY A 58 3.14 -15.00 -12.74
N LEU A 59 2.60 -14.93 -13.95
CA LEU A 59 1.53 -14.01 -14.32
C LEU A 59 0.19 -14.76 -14.27
N VAL A 60 -0.58 -14.57 -13.20
CA VAL A 60 -1.75 -15.38 -12.89
C VAL A 60 -3.02 -14.62 -13.30
N PRO A 61 -3.87 -15.15 -14.20
CA PRO A 61 -5.09 -14.47 -14.60
C PRO A 61 -6.08 -14.38 -13.43
N ILE A 62 -6.78 -13.25 -13.34
CA ILE A 62 -7.80 -12.98 -12.31
C ILE A 62 -9.18 -13.11 -12.95
N ALA A 63 -9.97 -14.08 -12.50
CA ALA A 63 -11.27 -14.39 -13.09
C ALA A 63 -12.36 -13.32 -12.82
N ASP A 64 -12.36 -12.71 -11.63
CA ASP A 64 -13.30 -11.64 -11.25
C ASP A 64 -12.51 -10.44 -10.70
N PRO A 65 -11.98 -9.57 -11.58
CA PRO A 65 -11.18 -8.43 -11.15
C PRO A 65 -11.97 -7.34 -10.45
N VAL A 66 -13.30 -7.29 -10.65
CA VAL A 66 -14.17 -6.29 -9.99
C VAL A 66 -14.30 -6.59 -8.50
N ARG A 67 -14.38 -7.88 -8.13
CA ARG A 67 -14.42 -8.32 -6.72
C ARG A 67 -13.04 -8.65 -6.15
N PHE A 68 -11.99 -8.59 -6.95
CA PHE A 68 -10.64 -8.93 -6.51
C PHE A 68 -10.12 -7.93 -5.48
N GLN A 69 -9.71 -8.43 -4.31
CA GLN A 69 -9.22 -7.63 -3.20
C GLN A 69 -7.87 -8.21 -2.75
N TRP A 70 -6.79 -7.51 -3.09
CA TRP A 70 -5.44 -7.96 -2.75
C TRP A 70 -4.52 -6.76 -2.52
N ALA A 71 -3.84 -6.74 -1.38
CA ALA A 71 -2.79 -5.77 -1.07
C ALA A 71 -1.43 -6.18 -1.69
N GLY A 72 -1.48 -6.69 -2.92
CA GLY A 72 -0.33 -7.02 -3.76
C GLY A 72 -0.52 -6.45 -5.16
N TRP A 73 0.48 -6.64 -6.02
CA TRP A 73 0.53 -6.04 -7.34
C TRP A 73 -0.29 -6.81 -8.36
N TRP A 74 -1.18 -6.11 -9.05
CA TRP A 74 -1.89 -6.69 -10.18
C TRP A 74 -2.09 -5.66 -11.30
N ILE A 75 -1.99 -6.14 -12.53
CA ILE A 75 -2.11 -5.34 -13.74
C ILE A 75 -3.50 -5.59 -14.30
N ALA A 76 -4.20 -4.53 -14.68
CA ALA A 76 -5.51 -4.60 -15.32
C ALA A 76 -5.45 -3.92 -16.68
N VAL A 77 -6.16 -4.48 -17.66
CA VAL A 77 -6.51 -3.84 -18.92
C VAL A 77 -7.90 -3.27 -18.76
N VAL A 78 -8.04 -1.96 -18.95
CA VAL A 78 -9.29 -1.22 -18.77
C VAL A 78 -9.64 -0.41 -19.99
N GLU A 79 -10.93 -0.13 -20.18
CA GLU A 79 -11.38 0.84 -21.18
C GLU A 79 -11.00 2.26 -20.73
N ASP A 80 -10.39 3.06 -21.62
CA ASP A 80 -10.11 4.47 -21.34
C ASP A 80 -11.43 5.28 -21.40
N PRO A 81 -11.88 5.88 -20.27
CA PRO A 81 -13.11 6.67 -20.25
C PRO A 81 -12.96 8.06 -20.92
N ALA A 82 -11.74 8.52 -21.24
CA ALA A 82 -11.48 9.83 -21.81
C ALA A 82 -11.62 9.89 -23.35
N ASP A 83 -11.71 8.73 -24.02
CA ASP A 83 -12.01 8.65 -25.46
C ASP A 83 -13.19 7.69 -25.73
N PRO A 84 -14.44 8.11 -25.43
CA PRO A 84 -15.63 7.31 -25.69
C PRO A 84 -15.95 7.16 -27.19
N GLY A 85 -15.28 7.93 -28.06
CA GLY A 85 -15.48 7.95 -29.51
C GLY A 85 -14.60 6.95 -30.26
N ALA A 86 -13.43 6.60 -29.71
CA ALA A 86 -12.62 5.47 -30.13
C ALA A 86 -13.07 4.19 -29.40
N VAL A 87 -14.16 3.60 -29.88
CA VAL A 87 -14.69 2.32 -29.36
C VAL A 87 -13.56 1.30 -29.20
N GLY A 88 -13.19 0.96 -27.96
CA GLY A 88 -12.20 -0.09 -27.65
C GLY A 88 -10.75 0.36 -27.37
N ALA A 89 -10.49 1.64 -27.09
CA ALA A 89 -9.17 2.05 -26.61
C ALA A 89 -8.87 1.48 -25.21
N GLU A 90 -8.10 0.40 -25.18
CA GLU A 90 -7.69 -0.30 -23.97
C GLU A 90 -6.35 0.22 -23.43
N VAL A 91 -6.28 0.38 -22.12
CA VAL A 91 -5.06 0.82 -21.42
C VAL A 91 -4.72 -0.12 -20.27
N ALA A 92 -3.42 -0.35 -20.08
CA ALA A 92 -2.91 -1.10 -18.96
C ALA A 92 -2.68 -0.17 -17.75
N VAL A 93 -3.16 -0.61 -16.60
CA VAL A 93 -2.97 0.06 -15.31
C VAL A 93 -2.40 -0.91 -14.30
N LEU A 94 -1.55 -0.41 -13.40
CA LEU A 94 -1.14 -1.13 -12.20
C LEU A 94 -2.07 -0.75 -11.06
N ALA A 95 -2.55 -1.75 -10.33
CA ALA A 95 -3.41 -1.56 -9.17
C ALA A 95 -2.80 -2.16 -7.90
N PHE A 96 -3.14 -1.55 -6.76
CA PHE A 96 -2.68 -1.96 -5.44
C PHE A 96 -3.68 -1.58 -4.34
N GLY A 97 -3.72 -2.37 -3.27
CA GLY A 97 -4.39 -2.03 -2.02
C GLY A 97 -5.74 -2.72 -1.82
N THR A 98 -6.37 -2.46 -0.68
CA THR A 98 -7.67 -3.03 -0.32
C THR A 98 -8.50 -1.99 0.44
N PRO A 99 -9.48 -1.33 -0.21
CA PRO A 99 -9.86 -1.45 -1.63
C PRO A 99 -8.76 -0.99 -2.61
N PRO A 100 -8.62 -1.65 -3.78
CA PRO A 100 -7.57 -1.34 -4.74
C PRO A 100 -7.84 -0.08 -5.55
N GLY A 101 -6.79 0.73 -5.71
CA GLY A 101 -6.75 1.88 -6.61
C GLY A 101 -5.64 1.76 -7.65
N VAL A 102 -5.75 2.54 -8.72
CA VAL A 102 -4.72 2.65 -9.76
C VAL A 102 -3.53 3.42 -9.23
N VAL A 103 -2.33 2.86 -9.39
CA VAL A 103 -1.06 3.40 -8.88
C VAL A 103 -0.04 3.68 -9.98
N LEU A 104 -0.28 3.16 -11.18
CA LEU A 104 0.43 3.53 -12.40
C LEU A 104 -0.52 3.40 -13.59
N SER A 105 -0.54 4.39 -14.48
CA SER A 105 -1.31 4.38 -15.72
C SER A 105 -0.49 5.06 -16.82
N PRO A 106 0.42 4.34 -17.48
CA PRO A 106 1.39 4.94 -18.41
C PRO A 106 0.72 5.54 -19.66
N GLN A 107 -0.39 4.95 -20.10
CA GLN A 107 -1.12 5.37 -21.31
C GLN A 107 -2.14 6.48 -21.02
N ALA A 108 -2.77 6.46 -19.85
CA ALA A 108 -3.84 7.38 -19.48
C ALA A 108 -3.64 7.92 -18.05
N PRO A 109 -2.79 8.95 -17.85
CA PRO A 109 -2.45 9.46 -16.52
C PRO A 109 -3.66 9.89 -15.67
N GLY A 110 -4.77 10.28 -16.30
CA GLY A 110 -6.03 10.63 -15.63
C GLY A 110 -6.71 9.49 -14.85
N LEU A 111 -6.25 8.25 -15.03
CA LEU A 111 -6.73 7.10 -14.26
C LEU A 111 -6.02 6.94 -12.91
N LEU A 112 -4.93 7.65 -12.66
CA LEU A 112 -4.18 7.55 -11.40
C LEU A 112 -5.07 7.88 -10.20
N GLY A 113 -5.00 7.06 -9.14
CA GLY A 113 -5.80 7.21 -7.92
C GLY A 113 -7.26 6.77 -8.03
N ARG A 114 -7.75 6.40 -9.23
CA ARG A 114 -9.12 5.90 -9.41
C ARG A 114 -9.29 4.54 -8.73
N ALA A 115 -10.46 4.31 -8.11
CA ALA A 115 -10.77 3.00 -7.57
C ALA A 115 -11.03 2.04 -8.73
N THR A 116 -10.46 0.84 -8.65
CA THR A 116 -10.63 -0.17 -9.71
C THR A 116 -12.06 -0.66 -9.85
N ALA A 117 -12.87 -0.58 -8.77
CA ALA A 117 -14.30 -0.84 -8.80
C ALA A 117 -15.10 0.11 -9.70
N ASP A 118 -14.54 1.29 -10.01
CA ASP A 118 -15.16 2.29 -10.88
C ASP A 118 -14.72 2.14 -12.36
N LEU A 119 -13.88 1.14 -12.67
CA LEU A 119 -13.31 0.92 -14.00
C LEU A 119 -13.95 -0.28 -14.69
N ARG A 120 -14.06 -0.21 -16.02
CA ARG A 120 -14.44 -1.35 -16.86
C ARG A 120 -13.21 -2.17 -17.18
N ILE A 121 -13.01 -3.26 -16.43
CA ILE A 121 -11.85 -4.14 -16.55
C ILE A 121 -12.16 -5.25 -17.57
N ARG A 122 -11.28 -5.40 -18.58
CA ARG A 122 -11.39 -6.42 -19.63
C ARG A 122 -10.57 -7.67 -19.32
N GLU A 123 -9.36 -7.48 -18.83
CA GLU A 123 -8.46 -8.55 -18.42
C GLU A 123 -7.64 -8.11 -17.21
N ALA A 124 -7.25 -9.03 -16.33
CA ALA A 124 -6.42 -8.72 -15.19
C ALA A 124 -5.50 -9.88 -14.80
N HIS A 125 -4.33 -9.52 -14.29
CA HIS A 125 -3.28 -10.46 -13.92
C HIS A 125 -2.59 -10.08 -12.62
N ALA A 126 -2.47 -11.02 -11.70
CA ALA A 126 -1.60 -10.94 -10.54
C ALA A 126 -0.17 -11.35 -10.92
N VAL A 127 0.84 -10.64 -10.41
CA VAL A 127 2.23 -11.10 -10.46
C VAL A 127 2.56 -11.72 -9.11
N ALA A 128 2.80 -13.03 -9.07
CA ALA A 128 2.93 -13.78 -7.82
C ALA A 128 4.15 -14.72 -7.84
N SER A 129 4.69 -15.05 -6.66
CA SER A 129 5.71 -16.09 -6.51
C SER A 129 5.21 -17.45 -7.02
N LEU A 130 6.08 -18.22 -7.68
CA LEU A 130 5.82 -19.62 -8.03
C LEU A 130 5.83 -20.53 -6.81
N ASP A 131 6.64 -20.19 -5.80
CA ASP A 131 6.60 -20.87 -4.52
C ASP A 131 5.58 -20.15 -3.61
N PRO A 132 4.41 -20.76 -3.33
CA PRO A 132 3.43 -20.17 -2.43
C PRO A 132 3.89 -20.23 -0.96
N VAL A 133 4.99 -20.92 -0.65
CA VAL A 133 5.54 -21.00 0.71
C VAL A 133 6.03 -19.62 1.12
N LEU A 134 5.28 -19.00 2.01
CA LEU A 134 5.66 -17.73 2.62
C LEU A 134 6.77 -17.98 3.64
N HIS A 135 8.01 -17.73 3.24
CA HIS A 135 9.11 -17.68 4.20
C HIS A 135 8.90 -16.48 5.11
N ARG A 136 8.69 -16.76 6.41
CA ARG A 136 8.69 -15.71 7.42
C ARG A 136 10.08 -15.09 7.42
N ARG A 137 10.19 -13.79 7.09
CA ARG A 137 11.47 -13.07 7.11
C ARG A 137 12.09 -13.28 8.50
N GLN A 138 13.28 -13.89 8.55
CA GLN A 138 13.97 -14.05 9.83
C GLN A 138 14.25 -12.65 10.40
N ALA A 139 13.88 -12.45 11.66
CA ALA A 139 14.03 -11.17 12.32
C ALA A 139 15.53 -10.88 12.56
N GLY A 140 16.01 -9.74 12.06
CA GLY A 140 17.25 -9.15 12.54
C GLY A 140 16.99 -8.25 13.77
N ALA A 141 17.92 -8.31 14.73
CA ALA A 141 18.20 -7.37 15.82
C ALA A 141 17.10 -6.97 16.85
N ASP A 142 17.62 -6.48 17.98
CA ASP A 142 16.92 -5.66 18.99
C ASP A 142 16.66 -4.27 18.39
N LEU A 143 15.41 -4.04 17.97
CA LEU A 143 15.01 -2.80 17.30
C LEU A 143 14.71 -1.74 18.35
N ARG A 144 15.19 -0.51 18.13
CA ARG A 144 15.04 0.61 19.06
C ARG A 144 14.74 1.90 18.31
N GLY A 145 13.90 2.75 18.90
CA GLY A 145 13.55 4.06 18.37
C GLY A 145 12.82 4.90 19.41
N THR A 146 12.18 5.97 18.98
CA THR A 146 11.42 6.88 19.85
C THR A 146 10.11 7.30 19.21
N VAL A 147 9.16 7.75 20.03
CA VAL A 147 7.93 8.41 19.58
C VAL A 147 8.25 9.86 19.25
N GLU A 148 8.00 10.27 18.01
CA GLU A 148 8.17 11.65 17.54
C GLU A 148 6.84 12.40 17.47
N GLY A 149 5.74 11.69 17.25
CA GLY A 149 4.41 12.29 17.11
C GLY A 149 3.31 11.34 17.59
N LEU A 150 2.25 11.94 18.13
CA LEU A 150 1.04 11.24 18.54
C LEU A 150 -0.18 11.95 17.94
N ALA A 151 -1.13 11.16 17.46
CA ALA A 151 -2.35 11.70 16.89
C ALA A 151 -3.55 10.75 17.07
N VAL A 152 -4.74 11.33 17.12
CA VAL A 152 -6.02 10.61 17.08
C VAL A 152 -6.96 11.28 16.10
N ALA A 153 -7.98 10.57 15.62
CA ALA A 153 -9.15 11.24 15.05
C ALA A 153 -10.39 10.86 15.82
N PRO A 154 -11.27 11.81 16.17
CA PRO A 154 -12.45 11.53 16.99
C PRO A 154 -13.54 10.73 16.25
N ALA A 155 -13.55 10.74 14.91
CA ALA A 155 -14.53 10.04 14.09
C ALA A 155 -13.92 9.52 12.78
N ALA A 156 -14.66 8.69 12.04
CA ALA A 156 -14.32 8.33 10.66
C ALA A 156 -14.09 9.60 9.82
N GLU A 157 -13.04 9.58 9.01
CA GLU A 157 -12.67 10.67 8.08
C GLU A 157 -12.34 12.04 8.70
N ALA A 158 -12.68 12.28 9.97
CA ALA A 158 -12.36 13.50 10.69
C ALA A 158 -10.86 13.83 10.64
N PRO A 159 -10.49 15.12 10.69
CA PRO A 159 -9.10 15.55 10.80
C PRO A 159 -8.39 14.90 11.97
N MET A 160 -7.11 14.57 11.78
CA MET A 160 -6.27 14.09 12.88
C MET A 160 -5.93 15.25 13.82
N GLN A 161 -5.90 14.97 15.11
CA GLN A 161 -5.55 15.90 16.18
C GLN A 161 -4.24 15.44 16.79
N LEU A 162 -3.23 16.33 16.78
CA LEU A 162 -1.93 16.06 17.39
C LEU A 162 -2.02 16.11 18.91
N LEU A 163 -1.30 15.24 19.58
CA LEU A 163 -1.27 15.09 21.04
C LEU A 163 0.17 15.15 21.56
N GLY A 164 0.34 15.68 22.79
CA GLY A 164 1.60 15.52 23.54
C GLY A 164 1.67 14.22 24.36
N VAL A 165 0.50 13.67 24.70
CA VAL A 165 0.34 12.42 25.45
C VAL A 165 -0.93 11.71 24.98
N ALA A 166 -0.88 10.39 24.87
CA ALA A 166 -2.01 9.54 24.52
C ALA A 166 -2.18 8.42 25.55
N ARG A 167 -3.41 8.16 25.96
CA ARG A 167 -3.74 7.06 26.87
C ARG A 167 -4.13 5.82 26.07
N ALA A 168 -3.35 4.76 26.18
CA ALA A 168 -3.58 3.49 25.54
C ALA A 168 -4.39 2.57 26.46
N ARG A 169 -5.40 1.91 25.89
CA ARG A 169 -6.26 0.94 26.56
C ARG A 169 -6.09 -0.43 25.92
N ALA A 170 -5.78 -1.42 26.74
CA ALA A 170 -5.62 -2.79 26.33
C ALA A 170 -6.85 -3.26 25.57
N GLY A 171 -6.62 -3.76 24.37
CA GLY A 171 -7.66 -4.27 23.51
C GLY A 171 -8.63 -3.23 22.94
N ARG A 172 -8.29 -1.94 23.00
CA ARG A 172 -9.17 -0.87 22.52
C ARG A 172 -8.44 0.20 21.71
N GLY A 173 -7.20 0.54 22.07
CA GLY A 173 -6.43 1.58 21.38
C GLY A 173 -6.33 2.88 22.17
N PHE A 174 -6.12 4.01 21.48
CA PHE A 174 -6.03 5.32 22.12
C PHE A 174 -7.39 5.89 22.51
N ASP A 175 -7.50 6.39 23.74
CA ASP A 175 -8.67 7.16 24.17
C ASP A 175 -8.88 8.37 23.24
N GLY A 176 -10.12 8.55 22.77
CA GLY A 176 -10.48 9.61 21.81
C GLY A 176 -10.27 9.24 20.33
N ASP A 177 -9.72 8.07 20.00
CA ASP A 177 -9.61 7.62 18.61
C ASP A 177 -10.88 6.91 18.11
N ARG A 178 -11.21 7.13 16.84
CA ARG A 178 -12.32 6.53 16.11
C ARG A 178 -12.33 5.00 16.20
N TYR A 179 -11.17 4.33 16.18
CA TYR A 179 -11.12 2.87 16.26
C TYR A 179 -11.36 2.37 17.69
N ALA A 180 -10.95 3.13 18.71
CA ALA A 180 -11.30 2.85 20.10
C ALA A 180 -12.80 3.04 20.40
N ALA A 181 -13.49 3.85 19.61
CA ALA A 181 -14.94 4.03 19.64
C ALA A 181 -15.71 3.05 18.75
N GLY A 182 -15.03 2.18 17.99
CA GLY A 182 -15.69 1.32 16.98
C GLY A 182 -16.31 2.10 15.81
N ALA A 183 -15.88 3.35 15.60
CA ALA A 183 -16.41 4.28 14.62
C ALA A 183 -15.42 4.58 13.48
N GLY A 184 -14.33 3.81 13.34
CA GLY A 184 -13.39 3.95 12.24
C GLY A 184 -13.92 3.37 10.93
N THR A 185 -13.49 3.91 9.79
CA THR A 185 -13.94 3.49 8.44
C THR A 185 -13.87 1.98 8.21
N PHE A 186 -12.82 1.32 8.72
CA PHE A 186 -12.58 -0.10 8.53
C PHE A 186 -12.95 -0.95 9.75
N THR A 187 -13.71 -0.40 10.70
CA THR A 187 -14.11 -1.14 11.91
C THR A 187 -14.87 -2.41 11.50
N PRO A 188 -14.46 -3.60 11.98
CA PRO A 188 -15.18 -4.84 11.70
C PRO A 188 -16.63 -4.74 12.17
N ARG A 189 -17.58 -5.18 11.34
CA ARG A 189 -19.03 -5.22 11.67
C ARG A 189 -19.40 -6.29 12.73
N ALA A 190 -18.46 -7.16 13.07
CA ALA A 190 -18.64 -8.28 13.99
C ALA A 190 -17.63 -8.17 15.15
N ALA A 191 -17.37 -9.28 15.85
CA ALA A 191 -16.38 -9.35 16.92
C ALA A 191 -15.04 -8.67 16.55
N ARG A 192 -14.42 -8.06 17.56
CA ARG A 192 -13.13 -7.36 17.43
C ARG A 192 -12.11 -8.24 16.70
N ARG A 193 -11.42 -7.64 15.72
CA ARG A 193 -10.34 -8.30 14.97
C ARG A 193 -8.98 -7.74 15.40
N PRO A 194 -7.90 -8.55 15.33
CA PRO A 194 -6.55 -8.06 15.53
C PRO A 194 -6.11 -6.95 14.56
N GLY A 195 -5.26 -6.04 15.05
CA GLY A 195 -4.59 -4.99 14.27
C GLY A 195 -5.44 -3.74 14.05
N TYR A 196 -6.28 -3.39 15.02
CA TYR A 196 -7.15 -2.20 14.96
C TYR A 196 -6.95 -1.22 16.11
N ASP A 197 -6.20 -1.59 17.14
CA ASP A 197 -6.05 -0.73 18.33
C ASP A 197 -5.09 0.43 18.06
N LEU A 198 -4.03 0.20 17.29
CA LEU A 198 -2.99 1.20 17.09
C LEU A 198 -2.39 1.13 15.68
N THR A 199 -2.06 2.31 15.14
CA THR A 199 -1.35 2.45 13.86
C THR A 199 -0.08 3.27 14.03
N LEU A 200 1.01 2.84 13.41
CA LEU A 200 2.33 3.47 13.50
C LEU A 200 2.88 3.74 12.10
N ILE A 201 3.70 4.78 11.94
CA ILE A 201 4.51 5.05 10.74
C ILE A 201 5.87 5.61 11.14
N ALA A 202 6.90 5.28 10.36
CA ALA A 202 8.26 5.77 10.57
C ALA A 202 8.45 7.14 9.90
N ALA A 203 9.06 8.10 10.61
CA ALA A 203 9.31 9.45 10.11
C ALA A 203 10.25 9.46 8.90
N GLU A 204 11.13 8.48 8.80
CA GLU A 204 12.02 8.25 7.65
C GLU A 204 11.24 8.02 6.34
N VAL A 205 9.98 7.58 6.43
CA VAL A 205 9.09 7.50 5.26
C VAL A 205 8.71 8.90 4.78
N LEU A 206 8.31 9.79 5.70
CA LEU A 206 7.94 11.17 5.38
C LEU A 206 9.15 11.98 4.91
N ASP A 207 10.29 11.82 5.58
CA ASP A 207 11.56 12.46 5.18
C ASP A 207 11.93 12.06 3.74
N GLY A 208 11.80 10.78 3.41
CA GLY A 208 12.06 10.27 2.06
C GLY A 208 11.09 10.80 1.00
N MET A 209 9.79 10.94 1.34
CA MET A 209 8.81 11.54 0.45
C MET A 209 9.10 13.04 0.22
N ALA A 210 9.41 13.78 1.29
CA ALA A 210 9.73 15.20 1.21
C ALA A 210 10.99 15.45 0.35
N ALA A 211 12.02 14.61 0.49
CA ALA A 211 13.22 14.65 -0.35
C ALA A 211 12.93 14.40 -1.84
N ALA A 212 11.87 13.63 -2.15
CA ALA A 212 11.38 13.39 -3.50
C ALA A 212 10.38 14.45 -4.00
N GLY A 213 10.19 15.56 -3.25
CA GLY A 213 9.27 16.64 -3.61
C GLY A 213 7.79 16.36 -3.27
N GLN A 214 7.51 15.30 -2.52
CA GLN A 214 6.15 14.92 -2.10
C GLN A 214 5.98 15.20 -0.60
N VAL A 215 5.40 16.34 -0.25
CA VAL A 215 5.21 16.72 1.15
C VAL A 215 3.92 16.11 1.69
N LEU A 216 4.03 15.23 2.69
CA LEU A 216 2.93 14.72 3.49
C LEU A 216 3.27 14.92 4.96
N ASP A 217 2.41 15.62 5.70
CA ASP A 217 2.60 15.78 7.13
C ASP A 217 2.14 14.52 7.91
N PHE A 218 2.52 14.44 9.19
CA PHE A 218 2.15 13.30 10.02
C PHE A 218 0.63 13.12 10.13
N ALA A 219 -0.13 14.21 10.28
CA ALA A 219 -1.59 14.16 10.33
C ALA A 219 -2.19 13.60 9.03
N GLY A 220 -1.63 13.96 7.88
CA GLY A 220 -1.99 13.44 6.56
C GLY A 220 -1.70 11.95 6.41
N THR A 221 -0.80 11.37 7.20
CA THR A 221 -0.68 9.91 7.26
C THR A 221 -1.92 9.29 7.90
N ARG A 222 -2.68 9.96 8.78
CA ARG A 222 -3.80 9.36 9.52
C ARG A 222 -3.44 8.19 10.44
N ARG A 223 -2.16 8.07 10.83
CA ARG A 223 -1.65 7.07 11.78
C ARG A 223 -1.60 7.66 13.19
N ASN A 224 -1.60 6.82 14.21
CA ASN A 224 -1.66 7.26 15.60
C ASN A 224 -0.29 7.63 16.18
N VAL A 225 0.77 6.98 15.72
CA VAL A 225 2.13 7.18 16.24
C VAL A 225 3.11 7.39 15.10
N LEU A 226 3.86 8.49 15.15
CA LEU A 226 5.06 8.70 14.35
C LEU A 226 6.26 8.24 15.18
N THR A 227 7.11 7.40 14.59
CA THR A 227 8.32 6.90 15.25
C THR A 227 9.57 7.33 14.50
N ARG A 228 10.70 7.44 15.20
CA ARG A 228 12.03 7.65 14.59
C ARG A 228 13.04 6.60 15.05
N GLY A 229 13.95 6.24 14.15
CA GLY A 229 15.07 5.34 14.40
C GLY A 229 14.72 3.85 14.37
N ILE A 230 13.47 3.48 14.07
CA ILE A 230 13.00 2.10 14.10
C ILE A 230 12.29 1.69 12.81
N ASP A 231 12.66 0.51 12.28
CA ASP A 231 11.90 -0.15 11.22
C ASP A 231 10.60 -0.72 11.79
N VAL A 232 9.53 0.09 11.74
CA VAL A 232 8.20 -0.31 12.23
C VAL A 232 7.61 -1.50 11.46
N ASN A 233 7.99 -1.69 10.21
CA ASN A 233 7.48 -2.79 9.40
C ASN A 233 8.10 -4.13 9.84
N ALA A 234 9.33 -4.10 10.34
CA ALA A 234 9.98 -5.28 10.94
C ALA A 234 9.37 -5.70 12.29
N LEU A 235 8.41 -4.94 12.84
CA LEU A 235 7.66 -5.32 14.05
C LEU A 235 6.46 -6.24 13.78
N VAL A 236 6.13 -6.53 12.52
CA VAL A 236 5.05 -7.49 12.19
C VAL A 236 5.34 -8.86 12.82
N GLY A 237 4.38 -9.37 13.58
CA GLY A 237 4.49 -10.64 14.31
C GLY A 237 5.35 -10.56 15.58
N ARG A 238 5.78 -9.37 16.01
CA ARG A 238 6.63 -9.18 17.19
C ARG A 238 5.91 -8.40 18.28
N ARG A 239 6.29 -8.69 19.52
CA ARG A 239 5.96 -7.84 20.66
C ARG A 239 7.01 -6.75 20.83
N PHE A 240 6.54 -5.57 21.20
CA PHE A 240 7.38 -4.40 21.42
C PHE A 240 6.73 -3.51 22.47
N ARG A 241 7.51 -2.64 23.11
CA ARG A 241 6.99 -1.60 24.01
C ARG A 241 7.10 -0.24 23.37
N ILE A 242 6.11 0.61 23.64
CA ILE A 242 6.16 2.06 23.44
C ILE A 242 6.04 2.69 24.82
N GLY A 243 7.15 3.19 25.37
CA GLY A 243 7.24 3.51 26.80
C GLY A 243 6.89 2.28 27.63
N ASP A 244 5.82 2.38 28.43
CA ASP A 244 5.33 1.31 29.30
C ASP A 244 4.18 0.49 28.70
N VAL A 245 3.72 0.83 27.50
CA VAL A 245 2.64 0.11 26.83
C VAL A 245 3.21 -1.05 26.02
N LEU A 246 2.78 -2.28 26.32
CA LEU A 246 3.12 -3.46 25.52
C LEU A 246 2.17 -3.56 24.32
N CYS A 247 2.75 -3.76 23.15
CA CYS A 247 2.04 -3.89 21.88
C CYS A 247 2.45 -5.16 21.14
N GLU A 248 1.62 -5.61 20.20
CA GLU A 248 1.93 -6.68 19.26
C GLU A 248 1.70 -6.19 17.83
N GLY A 249 2.73 -6.23 16.99
CA GLY A 249 2.63 -5.90 15.58
C GLY A 249 1.89 -7.00 14.83
N ARG A 250 0.87 -6.64 14.04
CA ARG A 250 -0.01 -7.62 13.38
C ARG A 250 0.20 -7.72 11.89
N ARG A 251 0.20 -6.57 11.20
CA ARG A 251 0.33 -6.51 9.73
C ARG A 251 0.76 -5.12 9.30
N LEU A 252 1.21 -5.00 8.06
CA LEU A 252 1.48 -3.71 7.45
C LEU A 252 0.18 -2.90 7.33
N CYS A 253 0.31 -1.59 7.50
CA CYS A 253 -0.74 -0.62 7.27
C CYS A 253 -0.68 -0.12 5.82
N GLU A 254 -0.88 -1.06 4.88
CA GLU A 254 -0.79 -0.77 3.45
C GLU A 254 -1.76 0.36 3.03
N PRO A 255 -1.31 1.28 2.17
CA PRO A 255 -2.15 2.36 1.68
C PRO A 255 -3.28 1.81 0.80
N CYS A 256 -4.38 2.55 0.74
CA CYS A 256 -5.53 2.23 -0.10
C CYS A 256 -6.10 3.52 -0.70
N VAL A 257 -7.00 3.39 -1.68
CA VAL A 257 -7.64 4.53 -2.36
C VAL A 257 -8.36 5.48 -1.39
N HIS A 258 -8.89 4.96 -0.28
CA HIS A 258 -9.54 5.79 0.73
C HIS A 258 -8.54 6.73 1.44
N LEU A 259 -7.28 6.33 1.61
CA LEU A 259 -6.25 7.20 2.16
C LEU A 259 -5.93 8.36 1.21
N ASP A 260 -5.75 8.05 -0.07
CA ASP A 260 -5.45 9.04 -1.11
C ASP A 260 -6.53 10.14 -1.16
N ARG A 261 -7.81 9.74 -1.09
CA ARG A 261 -8.94 10.68 -1.03
C ARG A 261 -8.90 11.65 0.16
N LEU A 262 -8.36 11.22 1.30
CA LEU A 262 -8.32 12.02 2.53
C LEU A 262 -7.04 12.83 2.68
N SER A 263 -5.94 12.34 2.11
CA SER A 263 -4.60 12.90 2.29
C SER A 263 -4.13 13.73 1.10
N GLY A 264 -4.85 13.68 -0.02
CA GLY A 264 -4.49 14.30 -1.29
C GLY A 264 -3.99 13.28 -2.32
N PRO A 265 -4.13 13.59 -3.61
CA PRO A 265 -3.77 12.68 -4.68
C PRO A 265 -2.28 12.35 -4.68
N GLY A 266 -1.95 11.09 -4.94
CA GLY A 266 -0.57 10.64 -5.11
C GLY A 266 0.13 10.19 -3.82
N VAL A 267 -0.60 10.08 -2.71
CA VAL A 267 -0.09 9.57 -1.43
C VAL A 267 -0.03 8.04 -1.41
N LEU A 268 -0.88 7.37 -2.20
CA LEU A 268 -0.96 5.91 -2.20
C LEU A 268 0.39 5.27 -2.56
N ARG A 269 0.97 5.65 -3.71
CA ARG A 269 2.15 4.97 -4.28
C ARG A 269 3.42 5.08 -3.42
N PRO A 270 3.82 6.26 -2.92
CA PRO A 270 5.02 6.39 -2.08
C PRO A 270 4.95 5.59 -0.77
N LEU A 271 3.73 5.28 -0.31
CA LEU A 271 3.48 4.53 0.92
C LEU A 271 3.37 3.01 0.69
N ILE A 272 3.45 2.49 -0.53
CA ILE A 272 3.32 1.05 -0.76
C ILE A 272 4.46 0.31 -0.06
N HIS A 273 4.12 -0.68 0.76
CA HIS A 273 5.05 -1.40 1.66
C HIS A 273 5.78 -0.52 2.68
N ARG A 274 5.41 0.75 2.80
CA ARG A 274 5.99 1.76 3.71
C ARG A 274 4.92 2.50 4.52
N GLY A 275 3.65 2.10 4.39
CA GLY A 275 2.50 2.75 5.03
C GLY A 275 2.40 2.55 6.54
N GLY A 276 3.32 1.75 7.10
CA GLY A 276 3.53 1.57 8.53
C GLY A 276 2.97 0.25 9.07
N LEU A 277 2.64 0.23 10.36
CA LEU A 277 2.25 -0.96 11.11
C LEU A 277 0.84 -0.81 11.70
N ARG A 278 0.06 -1.89 11.67
CA ARG A 278 -1.13 -2.10 12.50
C ARG A 278 -0.77 -3.00 13.69
N ALA A 279 -1.12 -2.57 14.89
CA ALA A 279 -0.78 -3.26 16.13
C ALA A 279 -1.98 -3.39 17.07
N ASP A 280 -1.89 -4.35 17.99
CA ASP A 280 -2.77 -4.47 19.14
C ASP A 280 -2.10 -3.91 20.40
N VAL A 281 -2.88 -3.27 21.26
CA VAL A 281 -2.44 -2.80 22.58
C VAL A 281 -2.73 -3.91 23.59
N LEU A 282 -1.70 -4.41 24.26
CA LEU A 282 -1.80 -5.54 25.20
C LEU A 282 -1.92 -5.10 26.66
N THR A 283 -1.45 -3.90 27.01
CA THR A 283 -1.54 -3.36 28.37
C THR A 283 -1.99 -1.91 28.35
N ASP A 284 -2.68 -1.49 29.41
CA ASP A 284 -3.00 -0.08 29.64
C ASP A 284 -1.73 0.73 29.91
N GLY A 285 -1.76 2.02 29.57
CA GLY A 285 -0.70 2.96 29.93
C GLY A 285 -0.80 4.30 29.22
N GLU A 286 0.20 5.14 29.43
CA GLU A 286 0.34 6.42 28.74
C GLU A 286 1.58 6.42 27.85
N ILE A 287 1.44 6.99 26.65
CA ILE A 287 2.53 7.20 25.71
C ILE A 287 2.72 8.70 25.56
N ARG A 288 3.97 9.17 25.72
CA ARG A 288 4.36 10.56 25.57
C ARG A 288 5.31 10.70 24.37
N LEU A 289 5.42 11.91 23.84
CA LEU A 289 6.50 12.24 22.90
C LEU A 289 7.87 11.93 23.55
N GLY A 290 8.81 11.44 22.76
CA GLY A 290 10.12 10.98 23.20
C GLY A 290 10.14 9.60 23.87
N ALA A 291 8.99 8.95 24.10
CA ALA A 291 8.96 7.62 24.71
C ALA A 291 9.75 6.60 23.86
N PRO A 292 10.53 5.70 24.49
CA PRO A 292 11.30 4.72 23.75
C PRO A 292 10.40 3.67 23.12
N VAL A 293 10.70 3.28 21.88
CA VAL A 293 10.11 2.12 21.21
C VAL A 293 11.17 1.03 21.17
N ARG A 294 10.87 -0.18 21.66
CA ARG A 294 11.82 -1.28 21.63
C ARG A 294 11.17 -2.65 21.55
N THR A 295 11.82 -3.60 20.89
CA THR A 295 11.42 -5.00 20.92
C THR A 295 11.58 -5.60 22.32
N VAL A 296 10.73 -6.58 22.65
CA VAL A 296 10.77 -7.33 23.92
C VAL A 296 11.36 -8.72 23.68
#